data_AF-A0A426X2S6-F1
#
_entry.id   AF-A0A426X2S6-F1
#
_cell.length_a   1.000
_cell.length_b   1.000
_cell.length_c   1.000
_cell.angle_alpha   90.00
_cell.angle_beta   90.00
_cell.angle_gamma   90.00
#
_symmetry.space_group_name_H-M   'P 1'
#
loop_
_entity.id
_entity.type
_entity.pdbx_description
1 polymer ?
#
loop_
_entity_poly.entity_id
_entity_poly.type
_entity_poly.pdbx_seq_one_letter_code
_entity_poly.pdbx_strand_id
1 'polypeptide(L)' 'MLLFFRWGGCPPGKCPRKSIDAEGTYYLVNGKVKAHIKGLSEFVEFGAGVNGTFPKGIIVAPLDVSAAVDMYVLQI' A
#
# COMPACT_ATOMS: atom_id res chain seq x y z
N MET A 1 -2.11 12.91 -10.05
CA MET A 1 -2.07 13.45 -8.66
C MET A 1 -1.16 12.57 -7.80
N LEU A 2 -0.19 13.15 -7.08
CA LEU A 2 0.69 12.38 -6.19
C LEU A 2 0.08 12.27 -4.79
N LEU A 3 -0.09 11.05 -4.30
CA LEU A 3 -0.52 10.74 -2.94
C LEU A 3 0.66 10.17 -2.16
N PHE A 4 0.85 10.66 -0.93
CA PHE A 4 1.83 10.11 -0.01
C PHE A 4 1.11 9.40 1.13
N PHE A 5 1.46 8.13 1.34
CA PHE A 5 0.95 7.32 2.41
C PHE A 5 2.08 6.96 3.37
N ARG A 6 1.84 7.22 4.65
CA ARG A 6 2.72 6.79 5.73
C ARG A 6 1.92 5.98 6.74
N TRP A 7 2.42 4.80 7.08
CA TRP A 7 1.90 3.95 8.13
C TRP A 7 2.97 3.75 9.20
N GLY A 8 2.58 3.92 10.46
CA GLY A 8 3.47 3.70 11.61
C GLY A 8 2.73 3.97 12.92
N GLY A 9 3.12 3.25 13.98
CA GLY A 9 2.65 3.52 15.34
C GLY A 9 1.25 3.01 15.68
N CYS A 10 0.79 1.91 15.06
CA CYS A 10 -0.50 1.31 15.44
C CYS A 10 -0.33 0.20 16.49
N PRO A 11 -1.18 0.19 17.55
CA PRO A 11 -1.23 -0.94 18.47
C PRO A 11 -1.67 -2.22 17.73
N PRO A 12 -1.16 -3.40 18.12
CA PRO A 12 -1.51 -4.67 17.49
C PRO A 12 -3.03 -4.85 17.50
N GLY A 13 -3.63 -5.04 16.32
CA GLY A 13 -5.07 -5.26 16.14
C GLY A 13 -5.81 -4.19 15.32
N LYS A 14 -5.21 -3.03 15.03
CA LYS A 14 -5.77 -2.03 14.11
C LYS A 14 -4.76 -1.65 13.05
N CYS A 15 -4.58 -2.49 12.03
CA CYS A 15 -3.77 -2.13 10.88
C CYS A 15 -4.59 -1.19 9.96
N PRO A 16 -4.21 0.10 9.81
CA PRO A 16 -4.86 1.02 8.89
C PRO A 16 -4.71 0.53 7.44
N ARG A 17 -5.82 0.12 6.82
CA ARG A 17 -5.90 -0.16 5.38
C ARG A 17 -6.19 1.13 4.64
N LYS A 18 -5.59 1.33 3.47
CA LYS A 18 -5.98 2.40 2.55
C LYS A 18 -6.52 1.80 1.26
N SER A 19 -7.72 2.24 0.86
CA SER A 19 -8.22 1.97 -0.48
C SER A 19 -7.70 3.03 -1.44
N ILE A 20 -7.39 2.61 -2.64
CA ILE A 20 -6.99 3.46 -3.75
C ILE A 20 -7.90 3.09 -4.91
N ASP A 21 -8.91 3.92 -5.13
CA ASP A 21 -9.94 3.74 -6.14
C ASP A 21 -9.58 4.42 -7.48
N ALA A 22 -8.28 4.46 -7.80
CA ALA A 22 -7.76 5.00 -9.05
C ALA A 22 -6.52 4.23 -9.49
N GLU A 23 -6.23 4.31 -10.78
CA GLU A 23 -5.11 3.62 -11.41
C GLU A 23 -3.87 4.47 -11.19
N GLY A 24 -2.74 3.82 -11.03
CA GLY A 24 -1.53 4.55 -10.77
C GLY A 24 -0.30 3.69 -10.69
N THR A 25 0.80 4.37 -10.48
CA THR A 25 2.10 3.77 -10.17
C THR A 25 2.37 3.96 -8.70
N TYR A 26 2.77 2.91 -7.98
CA TYR A 26 3.24 3.00 -6.60
C TYR A 26 4.75 2.90 -6.53
N TYR A 27 5.31 3.54 -5.51
CA TYR A 27 6.71 3.44 -5.14
C TYR A 27 6.78 3.24 -3.62
N LEU A 28 7.18 2.03 -3.19
CA LEU A 28 7.35 1.72 -1.78
C LEU A 28 8.76 2.12 -1.34
N VAL A 29 8.86 3.14 -0.51
CA VAL A 29 10.14 3.68 -0.05
C VAL A 29 10.72 2.77 1.04
N ASN A 30 9.91 2.42 2.04
CA ASN A 30 10.31 1.63 3.20
C ASN A 30 9.17 0.72 3.66
N GLY A 31 9.54 -0.37 4.35
CA GLY A 31 8.60 -1.32 4.93
C GLY A 31 8.10 -2.39 3.96
N LYS A 32 6.97 -3.00 4.29
CA LYS A 32 6.31 -4.05 3.49
C LYS A 32 4.80 -3.86 3.52
N VAL A 33 4.16 -4.01 2.36
CA VAL A 33 2.69 -3.93 2.24
C VAL A 33 2.15 -5.13 1.48
N LYS A 34 0.89 -5.47 1.76
CA LYS A 34 0.05 -6.34 0.94
C LYS A 34 -0.95 -5.46 0.19
N ALA A 35 -1.00 -5.58 -1.13
CA ALA A 35 -2.05 -5.00 -1.94
C ALA A 35 -3.08 -6.08 -2.29
N HIS A 36 -4.35 -5.80 -2.03
CA HIS A 36 -5.48 -6.67 -2.34
C HIS A 36 -6.37 -5.98 -3.37
N ILE A 37 -6.67 -6.65 -4.48
CA ILE A 37 -7.54 -6.07 -5.51
C ILE A 37 -8.99 -6.27 -5.09
N LYS A 38 -9.80 -5.23 -5.11
CA LYS A 38 -11.22 -5.32 -4.74
C LYS A 38 -11.95 -6.23 -5.73
N GLY A 39 -12.49 -7.35 -5.24
CA GLY A 39 -13.20 -8.34 -6.05
C GLY A 39 -12.37 -9.58 -6.44
N LEU A 40 -11.07 -9.58 -6.17
CA LEU A 40 -10.21 -10.76 -6.27
C LEU A 40 -9.77 -11.17 -4.86
N SER A 41 -9.61 -12.46 -4.60
CA SER A 41 -9.06 -12.96 -3.33
C SER A 41 -7.53 -12.95 -3.30
N GLU A 42 -6.91 -12.51 -4.40
CA GLU A 42 -5.47 -12.47 -4.58
C GLU A 42 -4.88 -11.21 -3.94
N PHE A 43 -3.70 -11.39 -3.35
CA PHE A 43 -2.92 -10.30 -2.80
C PHE A 43 -1.48 -10.38 -3.31
N VAL A 44 -0.88 -9.21 -3.53
CA VAL A 44 0.52 -9.08 -3.90
C VAL A 44 1.27 -8.46 -2.74
N GLU A 45 2.31 -9.14 -2.28
CA GLU A 45 3.20 -8.65 -1.23
C GLU A 45 4.45 -8.05 -1.87
N PHE A 46 4.80 -6.83 -1.47
CA PHE A 46 6.01 -6.18 -1.93
C PHE A 46 6.68 -5.39 -0.81
N GLY A 47 8.00 -5.30 -0.91
CA GLY A 47 8.88 -4.64 0.06
C GLY A 47 9.50 -3.36 -0.48
N ALA A 48 10.21 -2.65 0.40
CA ALA A 48 10.94 -1.42 0.10
C ALA A 48 11.77 -1.53 -1.20
N GLY A 49 11.74 -0.47 -2.00
CA GLY A 49 12.45 -0.39 -3.29
C GLY A 49 11.67 -0.98 -4.48
N VAL A 50 10.52 -1.61 -4.24
CA VAL A 50 9.65 -2.09 -5.31
C VAL A 50 8.76 -0.97 -5.84
N ASN A 51 8.68 -0.88 -7.16
CA ASN A 51 7.76 -0.01 -7.88
C ASN A 51 6.93 -0.86 -8.85
N GLY A 52 5.72 -0.40 -9.14
CA GLY A 52 4.83 -1.09 -10.05
C GLY A 52 3.58 -0.29 -10.34
N THR A 53 2.81 -0.72 -11.32
CA THR A 53 1.49 -0.19 -11.64
C THR A 53 0.41 -1.08 -11.07
N PHE A 54 -0.74 -0.48 -10.77
CA PHE A 54 -1.89 -1.20 -10.22
C PHE A 54 -3.20 -0.69 -10.83
N PRO A 55 -4.17 -1.59 -11.05
CA PRO A 55 -5.48 -1.22 -11.56
C PRO A 55 -6.30 -0.48 -10.51
N LYS A 56 -7.40 0.16 -10.92
CA LYS A 56 -8.31 0.86 -9.99
C LYS A 56 -8.86 -0.11 -8.92
N GLY A 57 -9.01 0.38 -7.69
CA GLY A 57 -9.68 -0.35 -6.63
C GLY A 57 -8.79 -1.34 -5.91
N ILE A 58 -7.57 -0.95 -5.56
CA ILE A 58 -6.71 -1.74 -4.68
C ILE A 58 -6.87 -1.30 -3.22
N ILE A 59 -6.67 -2.24 -2.31
CA ILE A 59 -6.63 -2.01 -0.88
C ILE A 59 -5.24 -2.41 -0.40
N VAL A 60 -4.45 -1.44 0.06
CA VAL A 60 -3.11 -1.65 0.60
C VAL A 60 -3.16 -1.72 2.12
N ALA A 61 -2.45 -2.69 2.68
CA ALA A 61 -2.32 -2.90 4.12
C ALA A 61 -0.83 -3.14 4.46
N PRO A 62 -0.26 -2.43 5.46
CA PRO A 62 1.09 -2.73 5.93
C PRO A 62 1.14 -4.14 6.55
N LEU A 63 2.16 -4.93 6.20
CA LEU A 63 2.43 -6.22 6.88
C LEU A 63 2.86 -6.00 8.31
N ASP A 64 3.76 -5.03 8.47
CA ASP A 64 4.48 -4.79 9.70
C ASP A 64 4.21 -3.34 10.09
N VAL A 65 3.35 -3.16 11.10
CA VAL A 65 3.01 -1.84 11.66
C VAL A 65 4.03 -1.37 12.69
N SER A 66 4.97 -2.24 13.09
CA SER A 66 6.07 -1.90 13.98
C SER A 66 7.20 -1.21 13.23
N ALA A 67 7.38 -1.51 11.94
CA ALA A 67 8.21 -0.74 11.02
C ALA A 67 7.42 0.42 10.38
N ALA A 68 8.09 1.56 10.17
CA ALA A 68 7.52 2.64 9.37
C ALA A 68 7.42 2.19 7.90
N VAL A 69 6.24 2.38 7.31
CA VAL A 69 5.98 2.11 5.90
C VAL A 69 5.66 3.43 5.20
N ASP A 70 6.47 3.78 4.21
CA ASP A 70 6.31 4.99 3.42
C ASP A 70 6.10 4.62 1.95
N MET A 71 5.03 5.10 1.33
CA MET A 71 4.66 4.80 -0.05
C MET A 71 4.17 6.03 -0.78
N TYR A 72 4.69 6.24 -1.98
CA TYR A 72 4.18 7.24 -2.92
C TYR A 72 3.30 6.56 -3.95
N VAL A 73 2.20 7.22 -4.32
CA VAL A 73 1.28 6.76 -5.36
C VAL A 73 1.04 7.89 -6.32
N LEU A 74 1.39 7.69 -7.57
CA LEU A 74 1.06 8.60 -8.66
C LEU A 74 -0.23 8.12 -9.33
N GLN A 75 -1.33 8.79 -9.05
CA GLN A 75 -2.62 8.55 -9.72
C GLN A 75 -2.60 9.22 -11.09
N ILE A 76 -2.97 8.47 -12.13
CA ILE A 76 -3.11 8.95 -13.51
C ILE A 76 -4.55 9.36 -13.79
#